data_AF-A0A7K4IPP4-F1
#
_entry.id   AF-A0A7K4IPP4-F1
#
_cell.length_a   1.000
_cell.length_b   1.000
_cell.length_c   1.000
_cell.angle_alpha   90.00
_cell.angle_beta   90.00
_cell.angle_gamma   90.00
#
_symmetry.space_group_name_H-M   'P 1'
#
loop_
_entity.id
_entity.type
_entity.pdbx_description
1 polymer ?
#
loop_
_entity_poly.entity_id
_entity_poly.type
_entity_poly.pdbx_seq_one_letter_code
_entity_poly.pdbx_strand_id
1 'polypeptide(L)' 'MSEISIEVEKRQCPNCKSTHINKQGFRTTRKAGKRQRYFCVDCGHSFY' A
#
# COMPACT_ATOMS: atom_id res chain seq x y z
N MET A 1 9.34 -21.64 19.90
CA MET A 1 8.40 -21.40 18.80
C MET A 1 8.98 -20.26 17.99
N SER A 2 9.59 -20.57 16.85
CA SER A 2 10.39 -19.66 16.02
C SER A 2 9.46 -18.69 15.29
N GLU A 3 9.43 -17.43 15.74
CA GLU A 3 8.82 -16.32 15.02
C GLU A 3 9.66 -16.02 13.78
N ILE A 4 9.26 -16.60 12.66
CA ILE A 4 9.79 -16.23 11.35
C ILE A 4 9.16 -14.86 11.04
N SER A 5 9.91 -13.80 11.36
CA SER A 5 9.65 -12.44 10.90
C SER A 5 9.81 -12.40 9.39
N ILE A 6 8.76 -12.81 8.67
CA ILE A 6 8.60 -12.49 7.26
C ILE A 6 8.42 -10.96 7.23
N GLU A 7 9.53 -10.24 7.05
CA GLU A 7 9.52 -8.84 6.64
C GLU A 7 8.90 -8.75 5.25
N VAL A 8 7.57 -8.90 5.21
CA VAL A 8 6.77 -8.31 4.16
C VAL A 8 7.16 -6.83 4.21
N GLU A 9 7.82 -6.31 3.17
CA GLU A 9 7.96 -4.88 2.92
C GLU A 9 6.54 -4.29 2.89
N LYS A 10 5.98 -4.05 4.08
CA LYS A 10 4.66 -3.47 4.25
C LYS A 10 4.88 -2.03 3.86
N ARG A 11 4.57 -1.72 2.60
CA ARG A 11 4.37 -0.33 2.16
C ARG A 11 3.54 0.32 3.25
N GLN A 12 4.08 1.32 3.93
CA GLN A 12 3.38 2.01 5.00
C GLN A 12 2.59 3.16 4.41
N CYS A 13 1.52 3.56 5.09
CA CYS A 13 0.74 4.69 4.66
C CYS A 13 1.62 5.94 4.82
N PRO A 14 1.83 6.75 3.77
CA PRO A 14 2.66 7.95 3.89
C PRO A 14 2.06 9.00 4.85
N ASN A 15 0.77 8.91 5.16
CA ASN A 15 0.07 9.83 6.05
C ASN A 15 0.18 9.39 7.53
N CYS A 16 -0.28 8.19 7.87
CA CYS A 16 -0.35 7.72 9.26
C CYS A 16 0.67 6.62 9.62
N LYS A 17 1.54 6.21 8.69
CA LYS A 17 2.51 5.10 8.83
C LYS A 17 1.90 3.74 9.16
N SER A 18 0.57 3.61 9.11
CA SER A 18 -0.11 2.33 9.27
C SER A 18 0.33 1.34 8.20
N THR A 19 0.33 0.06 8.57
CA THR A 19 0.57 -1.06 7.68
C THR A 19 -0.72 -1.68 7.13
N HIS A 20 -1.90 -1.20 7.59
CA HIS A 20 -3.21 -1.64 7.12
C HIS A 20 -3.58 -0.96 5.81
N ILE A 21 -3.13 -1.55 4.71
CA ILE A 21 -3.32 -1.01 3.37
C ILE A 21 -3.93 -2.05 2.43
N ASN A 22 -4.98 -1.62 1.75
CA ASN A 22 -5.67 -2.37 0.73
C ASN A 22 -5.24 -1.92 -0.67
N LYS A 23 -5.12 -2.86 -1.61
CA LYS A 23 -4.88 -2.60 -3.02
C LYS A 23 -6.22 -2.30 -3.72
N GLN A 24 -6.39 -1.11 -4.28
CA GLN A 24 -7.60 -0.70 -5.01
C GLN A 24 -7.34 -0.55 -6.51
N GLY A 25 -7.27 -1.66 -7.25
CA GLY A 25 -7.12 -1.62 -8.71
C GLY A 25 -5.89 -0.83 -9.19
N PHE A 26 -5.95 -0.31 -10.41
CA PHE A 26 -4.81 0.36 -11.05
C PHE A 26 -5.22 1.66 -11.70
N ARG A 27 -4.34 2.67 -11.63
CA ARG A 27 -4.43 3.86 -12.46
C ARG A 27 -3.49 3.71 -13.65
N THR A 28 -4.07 3.66 -14.84
CA THR A 28 -3.31 3.64 -16.09
C THR A 28 -3.02 5.08 -16.53
N THR A 29 -1.76 5.40 -16.77
CA THR A 29 -1.34 6.70 -17.33
C THR A 29 -0.56 6.47 -18.62
N ARG A 30 -0.71 7.34 -19.63
CA ARG A 30 0.02 7.22 -20.91
C ARG A 30 1.55 7.24 -20.74
N LYS A 31 2.08 7.92 -19.71
CA LYS A 31 3.52 8.07 -19.48
C LYS A 31 4.15 6.97 -18.62
N ALA A 32 3.47 6.51 -17.57
CA ALA A 32 4.04 5.59 -16.57
C ALA A 32 3.38 4.20 -16.57
N GLY A 33 2.47 3.92 -17.50
CA GLY A 33 1.74 2.65 -17.54
C GLY A 33 0.77 2.48 -16.38
N LYS A 34 0.64 1.24 -15.89
CA LYS A 34 -0.28 0.87 -14.80
C LYS A 34 0.39 1.09 -13.44
N ARG A 35 -0.15 2.00 -12.63
CA ARG A 35 0.27 2.22 -11.24
C ARG A 35 -0.75 1.62 -10.30
N GLN A 36 -0.31 0.76 -9.38
CA GLN A 36 -1.17 0.19 -8.33
C GLN A 36 -1.68 1.33 -7.45
N ARG A 37 -2.98 1.37 -7.16
CA ARG A 37 -3.52 2.27 -6.14
C ARG A 37 -3.62 1.52 -4.81
N TYR A 38 -3.26 2.20 -3.74
CA TYR A 38 -3.29 1.74 -2.38
C TYR A 38 -4.24 2.62 -1.57
N PHE A 39 -4.95 2.03 -0.62
CA PHE A 39 -5.87 2.70 0.29
C PHE A 39 -5.54 2.28 1.71
N CYS A 40 -5.21 3.23 2.57
CA CYS A 40 -5.03 2.96 3.99
C CYS A 40 -6.41 2.84 4.67
N VAL A 41 -6.62 1.73 5.35
CA VAL A 41 -7.88 1.45 6.06
C VAL A 41 -8.00 2.31 7.32
N ASP A 42 -6.88 2.59 8.00
CA ASP A 42 -6.91 3.29 9.28
C ASP A 42 -7.16 4.81 9.13
N CYS A 43 -6.58 5.46 8.13
CA CYS A 43 -6.72 6.92 7.93
C CYS A 43 -7.53 7.30 6.68
N GLY A 44 -7.98 6.33 5.89
CA GLY A 44 -8.74 6.56 4.65
C GLY A 44 -7.92 7.18 3.50
N HIS A 45 -6.60 7.32 3.63
CA HIS A 45 -5.77 7.96 2.62
C HIS A 45 -5.49 7.04 1.43
N SER A 46 -5.71 7.55 0.21
CA SER A 46 -5.38 6.86 -1.04
C SER A 46 -4.03 7.34 -1.59
N PHE A 47 -3.15 6.41 -1.95
CA PHE A 47 -1.83 6.67 -2.55
C PHE A 47 -1.48 5.66 -3.65
N TYR A 48 -0.36 5.81 -4.35
CA TYR A 48 0.06 4.99 -5.49
C TYR A 48 1.49 4.45 -5.32
#